data_AF-A0A820K4N3-F1
#
_entry.id   AF-A0A820K4N3-F1
#
_cell.length_a   1.000
_cell.length_b   1.000
_cell.length_c   1.000
_cell.angle_alpha   90.00
_cell.angle_beta   90.00
_cell.angle_gamma   90.00
#
_symmetry.space_group_name_H-M   'P 1'
#
loop_
_entity.id
_entity.type
_entity.pdbx_description
1 polymer ?
#
loop_
_entity_poly.entity_id
_entity_poly.type
_entity_poly.pdbx_seq_one_letter_code
_entity_poly.pdbx_strand_id
1 'polypeptide(L)'
;MMGAHVDTVNPLLMLRINRDTIVHDTINQLDKYKDEDFKKPLRVYFQNEEGLDAGGIRKEFFLLLTKEILNPKYGMFTVYEETNTIWFSDFYVEEEEAMYKLIG
;
A
#
# COMPACT_ATOMS: atom_id res chain seq x y z
N MET A 1 26.58 -33.26 -3.52
CA MET A 1 26.12 -32.17 -2.65
C MET A 1 25.35 -31.20 -3.53
N MET A 2 24.02 -31.22 -3.42
CA MET A 2 23.09 -30.48 -4.28
C MET A 2 23.30 -28.97 -4.12
N GLY A 3 23.31 -28.28 -5.26
CA GLY A 3 23.48 -26.84 -5.35
C GLY A 3 22.50 -26.10 -4.46
N ALA A 4 23.00 -25.06 -3.80
CA ALA A 4 22.18 -24.08 -3.14
C ALA A 4 21.13 -23.58 -4.14
N HIS A 5 19.86 -23.82 -3.83
CA HIS A 5 18.76 -23.10 -4.43
C HIS A 5 18.94 -21.64 -3.98
N VAL A 6 19.63 -20.84 -4.79
CA VAL A 6 19.53 -19.40 -4.68
C VAL A 6 18.10 -19.11 -5.11
N ASP A 7 17.20 -19.02 -4.15
CA ASP A 7 15.91 -18.38 -4.40
C ASP A 7 16.27 -17.01 -4.96
N THR A 8 16.06 -16.86 -6.26
CA THR A 8 16.21 -15.58 -6.96
C THR A 8 15.01 -14.74 -6.57
N VAL A 9 14.90 -14.42 -5.27
CA VAL A 9 13.85 -13.57 -4.72
C VAL A 9 14.04 -12.22 -5.38
N ASN A 10 13.10 -11.88 -6.25
CA ASN A 10 13.09 -10.66 -7.04
C ASN A 10 13.71 -9.48 -6.23
N PRO A 11 14.71 -8.77 -6.78
CA PRO A 11 15.37 -7.68 -6.07
C PRO A 11 14.44 -6.49 -5.78
N LEU A 12 13.24 -6.48 -6.37
CA LEU A 12 12.24 -5.43 -6.24
C LEU A 12 10.98 -5.94 -5.53
N LEU A 13 10.37 -5.06 -4.74
CA LEU A 13 8.99 -5.19 -4.31
C LEU A 13 8.10 -4.69 -5.45
N MET A 14 7.32 -5.56 -6.09
CA MET A 14 6.53 -5.20 -7.27
C MET A 14 5.04 -5.28 -6.98
N LEU A 15 4.34 -4.16 -7.16
CA LEU A 15 2.89 -4.09 -6.99
C LEU A 15 2.21 -3.80 -8.33
N ARG A 16 1.17 -4.56 -8.65
CA ARG A 16 0.29 -4.37 -9.81
C ARG A 16 -1.08 -3.92 -9.33
N ILE A 17 -1.39 -2.64 -9.50
CA ILE A 17 -2.50 -1.98 -8.81
C ILE A 17 -3.59 -1.61 -9.81
N ASN A 18 -4.83 -1.98 -9.55
CA ASN A 18 -5.98 -1.31 -10.13
C ASN A 18 -6.31 -0.06 -9.29
N ARG A 19 -6.49 1.08 -9.96
CA ARG A 19 -6.79 2.37 -9.29
C ARG A 19 -8.09 2.32 -8.50
N ASP A 20 -9.09 1.61 -9.02
CA ASP A 20 -10.42 1.54 -8.42
C ASP A 20 -10.45 0.66 -7.16
N THR A 21 -9.45 -0.22 -6.98
CA THR A 21 -9.34 -1.14 -5.85
C THR A 21 -8.00 -1.01 -5.14
N ILE A 22 -7.39 0.19 -5.17
CA ILE A 22 -6.00 0.42 -4.76
C ILE A 22 -5.66 -0.12 -3.36
N VAL A 23 -6.52 0.09 -2.36
CA VAL A 23 -6.29 -0.38 -0.99
C VAL A 23 -6.31 -1.91 -0.93
N HIS A 24 -7.37 -2.52 -1.46
CA HIS A 24 -7.55 -3.96 -1.50
C HIS A 24 -6.43 -4.68 -2.27
N ASP A 25 -6.06 -4.16 -3.44
CA ASP A 25 -4.96 -4.71 -4.25
C ASP A 25 -3.62 -4.60 -3.54
N THR A 26 -3.38 -3.52 -2.79
CA THR A 26 -2.16 -3.29 -2.03
C THR A 26 -2.04 -4.29 -0.89
N ILE A 27 -3.08 -4.41 -0.05
CA ILE A 27 -3.12 -5.37 1.09
C ILE A 27 -2.87 -6.79 0.59
N ASN A 28 -3.66 -7.24 -0.38
CA ASN A 28 -3.58 -8.60 -0.91
C ASN A 28 -2.23 -8.95 -1.54
N GLN A 29 -1.48 -7.96 -2.02
CA GLN A 29 -0.15 -8.17 -2.57
C GLN A 29 0.93 -8.12 -1.50
N LEU A 30 0.85 -7.15 -0.58
CA LEU A 30 1.80 -7.05 0.53
C LEU A 30 1.75 -8.26 1.46
N ASP A 31 0.58 -8.86 1.68
CA ASP A 31 0.41 -10.09 2.47
C ASP A 31 1.16 -11.32 1.90
N LYS A 32 1.62 -11.25 0.64
CA LYS A 32 2.41 -12.32 -0.01
C LYS A 32 3.92 -12.14 0.17
N TYR A 33 4.35 -10.99 0.67
CA TYR A 33 5.75 -10.66 0.90
C TYR A 33 6.13 -10.91 2.36
N LYS A 34 7.42 -11.14 2.59
CA LYS A 34 7.97 -11.19 3.96
C LYS A 34 8.34 -9.77 4.40
N ASP A 35 8.41 -9.54 5.71
CA ASP A 35 8.79 -8.23 6.27
C ASP A 35 10.13 -7.69 5.73
N GLU A 36 11.08 -8.58 5.43
CA GLU A 36 12.38 -8.23 4.83
C GLU A 36 12.26 -7.66 3.40
N ASP A 37 11.21 -8.02 2.67
CA ASP A 37 10.97 -7.57 1.30
C ASP A 37 10.48 -6.11 1.26
N PHE A 38 9.87 -5.59 2.34
CA PHE A 38 9.38 -4.21 2.39
C PHE A 38 10.50 -3.16 2.34
N LYS A 39 11.75 -3.57 2.56
CA LYS A 39 12.94 -2.71 2.40
C LYS A 39 13.48 -2.67 0.97
N LYS A 40 12.97 -3.52 0.07
CA LYS A 40 13.39 -3.55 -1.33
C LYS A 40 12.88 -2.33 -2.10
N PRO A 41 13.55 -1.91 -3.18
CA PRO A 41 13.03 -0.84 -4.03
C PRO A 41 11.65 -1.19 -4.57
N LEU A 42 10.67 -0.32 -4.27
CA LEU A 42 9.29 -0.47 -4.74
C LEU A 42 9.18 -0.12 -6.22
N ARG A 43 8.45 -0.95 -6.97
CA ARG A 43 8.01 -0.67 -8.33
C ARG A 43 6.51 -0.94 -8.46
N VAL A 44 5.75 0.09 -8.82
CA VAL A 44 4.31 0.02 -8.98
C VAL A 44 3.96 0.05 -10.46
N TYR A 45 3.00 -0.77 -10.87
CA TYR A 45 2.40 -0.78 -12.19
C TYR A 45 0.90 -0.61 -12.04
N PHE A 46 0.35 0.48 -12.56
CA PHE A 46 -1.09 0.58 -12.70
C PHE A 46 -1.56 -0.32 -13.86
N GLN A 47 -2.63 -1.08 -13.62
CA GLN A 47 -3.18 -1.98 -14.63
C GLN A 47 -3.70 -1.17 -15.84
N ASN A 48 -3.49 -1.70 -17.05
CA ASN A 48 -3.90 -1.08 -18.31
C ASN A 48 -3.24 0.29 -18.61
N GLU A 49 -2.13 0.62 -17.95
CA GLU A 49 -1.37 1.84 -18.22
C GLU A 49 0.05 1.51 -18.70
N GLU A 50 0.49 2.18 -19.77
CA GLU A 50 1.87 2.10 -20.24
C GLU A 50 2.78 2.93 -19.31
N GLY A 51 3.24 2.31 -18.24
CA GLY A 51 4.09 2.97 -17.24
C GLY A 51 5.57 3.01 -17.63
N LEU A 52 5.98 4.03 -18.38
CA LEU A 52 7.38 4.46 -18.55
C LEU A 52 7.64 5.76 -17.78
N ASP A 53 7.53 5.73 -16.44
CA ASP A 53 8.21 6.77 -15.65
C ASP A 53 8.47 6.31 -14.21
N ALA A 54 9.76 6.13 -13.88
CA ALA A 54 10.20 5.49 -12.64
C ALA A 54 10.06 6.39 -11.39
N GLY A 55 9.64 7.66 -11.55
CA GLY A 55 9.45 8.63 -10.47
C GLY A 55 8.00 9.03 -10.20
N GLY A 56 7.24 9.37 -11.26
CA GLY A 56 5.87 9.88 -11.14
C GLY A 56 4.89 8.85 -10.56
N ILE A 57 4.96 7.61 -11.05
CA ILE A 57 4.02 6.54 -10.68
C ILE A 57 4.08 6.22 -9.19
N ARG A 58 5.27 6.18 -8.58
CA ARG A 58 5.38 5.92 -7.13
C ARG A 58 4.76 7.04 -6.31
N LYS A 59 5.03 8.29 -6.68
CA LYS A 59 4.45 9.45 -5.98
C LYS A 59 2.93 9.44 -6.08
N GLU A 60 2.42 9.13 -7.27
CA GLU A 60 0.99 9.00 -7.50
C GLU A 60 0.37 7.86 -6.70
N PHE A 61 1.00 6.68 -6.68
CA PHE A 61 0.57 5.53 -5.88
C PHE A 61 0.39 5.90 -4.41
N PHE A 62 1.43 6.48 -3.77
CA PHE A 62 1.32 6.88 -2.37
C PHE A 62 0.26 7.97 -2.17
N LEU A 63 0.15 8.94 -3.07
CA LEU A 63 -0.88 9.97 -2.98
C LEU A 63 -2.30 9.38 -3.01
N LEU A 64 -2.57 8.47 -3.94
CA LEU A 64 -3.89 7.84 -4.08
C LEU A 64 -4.17 6.90 -2.91
N LEU A 65 -3.20 6.08 -2.52
CA LEU A 65 -3.34 5.14 -1.42
C LEU A 65 -3.62 5.88 -0.10
N THR A 66 -2.83 6.91 0.22
CA THR A 66 -3.02 7.70 1.44
C THR A 66 -4.36 8.45 1.43
N LYS A 67 -4.78 9.02 0.28
CA LYS A 67 -6.10 9.66 0.17
C LYS A 67 -7.25 8.70 0.44
N GLU A 68 -7.14 7.46 -0.06
CA GLU A 68 -8.18 6.47 0.11
C GLU A 68 -8.23 5.94 1.55
N ILE A 69 -7.08 5.62 2.16
CA ILE A 69 -7.01 5.16 3.56
C ILE A 69 -7.53 6.23 4.54
N LEU A 70 -7.25 7.50 4.27
CA LEU A 70 -7.73 8.63 5.11
C LEU A 70 -9.19 8.99 4.84
N ASN A 71 -9.89 8.29 3.95
CA ASN A 71 -11.28 8.59 3.64
C ASN A 71 -12.17 8.28 4.86
N PRO A 72 -12.94 9.26 5.37
CA PRO A 72 -13.80 9.06 6.54
C PRO A 72 -14.83 7.93 6.38
N LYS A 73 -15.12 7.49 5.15
CA LYS A 73 -16.02 6.36 4.88
C LYS A 73 -15.59 5.05 5.55
N TYR A 74 -14.30 4.90 5.84
CA TYR A 74 -13.75 3.72 6.52
C TYR A 74 -13.78 3.84 8.05
N GLY A 75 -14.14 5.01 8.60
CA GLY A 75 -14.23 5.21 10.04
C GLY A 75 -12.91 5.13 10.80
N MET A 76 -11.77 4.96 10.12
CA MET A 76 -10.45 4.79 10.73
C MET A 76 -9.89 6.09 11.35
N PHE A 77 -10.34 7.24 10.84
CA PHE A 77 -9.80 8.55 11.20
C PHE A 77 -10.88 9.61 11.41
N THR A 78 -10.57 10.55 12.29
CA THR A 78 -11.36 11.74 12.58
C THR A 78 -10.57 12.99 12.18
N VAL A 79 -11.23 13.90 11.45
CA VAL A 79 -10.67 15.20 11.08
C VAL A 79 -11.05 16.24 12.12
N TYR A 80 -10.06 16.98 12.62
CA TYR A 80 -10.22 18.10 13.53
C TYR A 80 -9.95 19.39 12.75
N GLU A 81 -11.00 19.99 12.21
CA GLU A 81 -10.94 21.18 11.34
C GLU A 81 -10.28 22.38 12.04
N GLU A 82 -10.51 22.55 13.34
CA GLU A 82 -9.96 23.67 14.13
C GLU A 82 -8.43 23.69 14.15
N THR A 83 -7.81 22.52 14.12
CA THR A 83 -6.35 22.33 14.18
C THR A 83 -5.77 21.87 12.85
N ASN A 84 -6.61 21.62 11.85
CA ASN A 84 -6.24 20.98 10.58
C ASN A 84 -5.44 19.68 10.80
N THR A 85 -5.85 18.87 11.77
CA THR A 85 -5.20 17.59 12.11
C THR A 85 -6.14 16.41 11.87
N ILE A 86 -5.55 15.25 11.59
CA ILE A 86 -6.25 13.97 11.48
C ILE A 86 -5.73 13.05 12.60
N TRP A 87 -6.63 12.40 13.32
CA TRP A 87 -6.28 11.42 14.35
C TRP A 87 -7.01 10.10 14.13
N PHE A 88 -6.50 9.03 14.72
CA PHE A 88 -7.23 7.75 14.77
C PHE A 88 -8.59 7.94 15.42
N SER A 89 -9.60 7.30 14.84
CA SER A 89 -10.94 7.25 15.42
C SER A 89 -10.94 6.44 16.71
N ASP A 90 -11.76 6.86 17.68
CA ASP A 90 -12.02 6.09 18.91
C ASP A 90 -12.89 4.85 18.65
N PHE A 91 -13.44 4.73 17.44
CA PHE A 91 -14.23 3.58 17.02
C PHE A 91 -13.38 2.61 16.21
N TYR A 92 -13.28 1.38 16.69
CA TYR A 92 -12.68 0.28 15.96
C TYR A 92 -13.66 -0.28 14.94
N VAL A 93 -13.23 -0.39 13.68
CA VAL A 93 -13.98 -1.02 12.60
C VAL A 93 -13.28 -2.31 12.23
N GLU A 94 -13.85 -3.45 12.64
CA GLU A 94 -13.23 -4.78 12.47
C GLU A 94 -13.06 -5.14 11.00
N GLU A 95 -14.02 -4.75 10.17
CA GLU A 95 -14.00 -4.98 8.72
C GLU A 95 -12.80 -4.30 8.04
N GLU A 96 -12.24 -3.25 8.64
CA GLU A 96 -11.15 -2.45 8.09
C GLU A 96 -9.80 -2.72 8.79
N GLU A 97 -9.71 -3.74 9.64
CA GLU A 97 -8.49 -4.09 10.40
C GLU A 97 -7.23 -4.15 9.51
N ALA A 98 -7.38 -4.74 8.31
CA ALA A 98 -6.27 -4.91 7.38
C ALA A 98 -5.70 -3.57 6.86
N MET A 99 -6.50 -2.51 6.80
CA MET A 99 -6.05 -1.19 6.35
C MET A 99 -5.10 -0.54 7.36
N TYR A 100 -5.22 -0.85 8.67
CA TYR A 100 -4.30 -0.32 9.68
C TYR A 100 -2.85 -0.75 9.43
N LYS A 101 -2.64 -1.91 8.79
CA LYS A 101 -1.31 -2.42 8.41
C LYS A 101 -0.62 -1.55 7.36
N LEU A 102 -1.35 -0.72 6.61
CA LEU A 102 -0.80 0.13 5.56
C LEU A 102 -0.25 1.47 6.08
N ILE A 103 -0.53 1.81 7.34
CA ILE A 103 -0.11 3.07 7.97
C ILE A 103 1.18 2.90 8.78
N GLY A 104 1.47 1.68 9.25
CA GLY A 104 2.57 1.34 10.16
C GLY A 104 3.94 1.12 9.52
#